data_AF-A0A7C2Y519-F1
#
_entry.id   AF-A0A7C2Y519-F1
#
_cell.length_a   1.000
_cell.length_b   1.000
_cell.length_c   1.000
_cell.angle_alpha   90.00
_cell.angle_beta   90.00
_cell.angle_gamma   90.00
#
_symmetry.space_group_name_H-M   'P 1'
#
loop_
_entity.id
_entity.type
_entity.pdbx_description
1 polymer ?
#
loop_
_entity_poly.entity_id
_entity_poly.type
_entity_poly.pdbx_seq_one_letter_code
_entity_poly.pdbx_strand_id
1 'polypeptide(L)'
;MQTYTLPRETFNLLLEMFGEQQKAEIVARTLESAIVAIDKKATEGIVEKKEMIKIEVREELRKELVTREMFESLGMEMRERFNVVDEKFKLVNERFNVVDERFNVVDEKFKSLEDRIDERLKSLNFKLNLFLAIALIALTFANPNFVALIQKLF
;
A
#
# COMPACT_ATOMS: atom_id res chain seq x y z
N MET A 1 -29.40 48.53 15.57
CA MET A 1 -28.27 49.29 16.15
C MET A 1 -28.60 49.49 17.62
N GLN A 2 -27.71 49.10 18.53
CA GLN A 2 -27.88 49.45 19.94
C GLN A 2 -27.75 50.96 20.07
N THR A 3 -28.74 51.63 20.66
CA THR A 3 -28.65 53.05 20.96
C THR A 3 -27.64 53.21 22.08
N TYR A 4 -26.49 53.82 21.78
CA TYR A 4 -25.51 54.11 22.82
C TYR A 4 -26.03 55.25 23.68
N THR A 5 -26.15 55.00 24.98
CA THR A 5 -26.48 56.04 25.97
C THR A 5 -25.27 56.25 26.85
N LEU A 6 -24.92 57.51 27.10
CA LEU A 6 -23.83 57.82 28.01
C LEU A 6 -24.10 57.26 29.40
N PRO A 7 -23.08 56.68 30.06
CA PRO A 7 -23.20 56.28 31.45
C PRO A 7 -23.64 57.46 32.31
N ARG A 8 -24.50 57.19 33.30
CA ARG A 8 -25.08 58.20 34.18
C ARG A 8 -24.02 59.05 34.89
N GLU A 9 -22.92 58.43 35.29
CA GLU A 9 -21.76 59.10 35.89
C GLU A 9 -21.13 60.11 34.93
N THR A 10 -20.95 59.74 33.66
CA THR A 10 -20.42 60.64 32.62
C THR A 10 -21.35 61.82 32.35
N PHE A 11 -22.66 61.60 32.35
CA PHE A 11 -23.63 62.68 32.21
C PHE A 11 -23.62 63.64 33.41
N ASN A 12 -23.52 63.12 34.64
CA ASN A 12 -23.42 63.94 35.84
C ASN A 12 -22.19 64.86 35.83
N LEU A 13 -21.05 64.38 35.31
CA LEU A 13 -19.85 65.21 35.11
C LEU A 13 -20.08 66.35 34.11
N LEU A 14 -20.85 66.12 33.04
CA LEU A 14 -21.24 67.17 32.11
C LEU A 14 -22.12 68.22 32.80
N LEU A 15 -23.07 67.78 33.64
CA LEU A 15 -23.91 68.70 34.43
C LEU A 15 -23.07 69.56 35.38
N GLU A 16 -22.10 68.96 36.07
CA GLU A 16 -21.18 69.66 36.97
C GLU A 16 -20.31 70.68 36.23
N MET A 17 -19.77 70.33 35.06
CA MET A 17 -18.93 71.23 34.26
C MET A 17 -19.70 72.42 33.67
N PHE A 18 -20.91 72.19 33.15
CA PHE A 18 -21.62 73.22 32.40
C PHE A 18 -22.61 74.03 33.25
N GLY A 19 -22.98 73.52 34.44
CA GLY A 19 -23.93 74.15 35.36
C GLY A 19 -25.37 74.26 34.84
N GLU A 20 -25.60 73.91 33.56
CA GLU A 20 -26.88 74.01 32.86
C GLU A 20 -27.20 72.67 32.19
N GLN A 21 -28.37 72.11 32.51
CA GLN A 21 -28.82 70.82 31.99
C GLN A 21 -28.90 70.78 30.45
N GLN A 22 -29.33 71.87 29.81
CA GLN A 22 -29.42 71.94 28.35
C GLN A 22 -28.04 71.81 27.68
N LYS A 23 -27.00 72.48 28.21
CA LYS A 23 -25.64 72.41 27.67
C LYS A 23 -25.06 71.00 27.80
N ALA A 24 -25.24 70.38 28.96
CA ALA A 24 -24.82 68.99 29.21
C ALA A 24 -25.54 68.01 28.26
N GLU A 25 -26.84 68.19 28.03
CA GLU A 25 -27.64 67.35 27.13
C GLU A 25 -27.24 67.47 25.66
N ILE A 26 -26.91 68.67 25.19
CA ILE A 26 -26.42 68.89 23.82
C ILE A 26 -25.09 68.15 23.61
N VAL A 27 -24.15 68.28 24.56
CA VAL A 27 -22.85 67.60 24.48
C VAL A 27 -23.03 66.09 24.56
N ALA A 28 -23.90 65.61 25.46
CA ALA A 28 -24.20 64.19 25.60
C ALA A 28 -24.72 63.58 24.29
N ARG A 29 -25.75 64.18 23.69
CA ARG A 29 -26.31 63.73 22.41
C ARG A 29 -25.31 63.76 21.27
N THR A 30 -24.42 64.77 21.27
CA THR A 30 -23.35 64.88 20.27
C THR A 30 -22.34 63.74 20.40
N LEU A 31 -21.92 63.43 21.63
CA LEU A 31 -21.01 62.32 21.91
C LEU A 31 -21.65 60.95 21.59
N GLU A 32 -22.89 60.73 21.99
CA GLU A 32 -23.64 59.51 21.66
C GLU A 32 -23.75 59.33 20.14
N SER A 33 -24.07 60.40 19.41
CA SER A 33 -24.14 60.38 17.94
C SER A 33 -22.79 60.06 17.30
N ALA A 34 -21.71 60.63 17.84
CA ALA A 34 -20.35 60.36 17.37
C ALA A 34 -19.94 58.90 17.60
N ILE A 35 -20.26 58.34 18.77
CA ILE A 35 -19.98 56.93 19.10
C ILE A 35 -20.75 56.00 18.18
N VAL A 36 -22.03 56.27 17.92
CA VAL A 36 -22.84 55.48 16.97
C VAL A 36 -22.25 55.55 15.56
N ALA A 37 -21.78 56.72 15.11
CA ALA A 37 -21.14 56.85 13.80
C ALA A 37 -19.82 56.09 13.71
N ILE A 38 -19.01 56.12 14.78
CA ILE A 38 -17.74 55.37 14.87
C ILE A 38 -18.01 53.86 14.86
N ASP A 39 -18.95 53.38 15.68
CA ASP A 39 -19.31 51.95 15.77
C ASP A 39 -19.85 51.42 14.43
N LYS A 40 -20.72 52.20 13.78
CA LYS A 40 -21.23 51.90 12.45
C LYS A 40 -20.08 51.76 11.44
N LYS A 41 -19.17 52.75 11.40
CA LYS A 41 -18.05 52.74 10.45
C LYS A 41 -17.04 51.63 10.74
N ALA A 42 -16.78 51.33 12.02
CA ALA A 42 -15.95 50.21 12.43
C ALA A 42 -16.58 48.88 12.00
N THR A 43 -17.88 48.71 12.22
CA THR A 43 -18.63 47.51 11.81
C THR A 43 -18.64 47.33 10.29
N GLU A 44 -18.87 48.41 9.54
CA GLU A 44 -18.79 48.41 8.07
C GLU A 44 -17.40 47.96 7.60
N GLY A 45 -16.32 48.55 8.14
CA GLY A 45 -14.96 48.17 7.80
C GLY A 45 -14.62 46.72 8.17
N ILE A 46 -15.12 46.21 9.29
CA ILE A 46 -14.95 44.80 9.69
C ILE A 46 -15.66 43.87 8.70
N VAL A 47 -16.88 44.19 8.31
CA VAL A 47 -17.67 43.38 7.36
C VAL A 47 -17.00 43.36 5.99
N GLU A 48 -16.53 44.51 5.50
CA GLU A 48 -15.77 44.61 4.25
C GLU A 48 -14.50 43.77 4.30
N LYS A 49 -13.70 43.90 5.36
CA LYS A 49 -12.45 43.13 5.52
C LYS A 49 -12.73 41.63 5.58
N LYS A 50 -13.80 41.21 6.27
CA LYS A 50 -14.22 39.80 6.36
C LYS A 50 -14.57 39.24 4.98
N GLU A 51 -15.34 39.96 4.17
CA GLU A 51 -15.68 39.48 2.83
C GLU A 51 -14.46 39.48 1.90
N MET A 52 -13.53 40.44 2.03
CA MET A 52 -12.25 40.39 1.29
C MET A 52 -11.42 39.16 1.66
N ILE A 53 -11.21 38.89 2.95
CA ILE A 53 -10.44 37.72 3.41
C ILE A 53 -11.09 36.43 2.92
N LYS A 54 -12.41 36.34 2.97
CA LYS A 54 -13.16 35.16 2.49
C LYS A 54 -13.00 34.95 0.99
N ILE A 55 -12.91 36.01 0.19
CA ILE A 55 -12.63 35.93 -1.25
C ILE A 55 -11.19 35.48 -1.47
N GLU A 56 -10.22 36.11 -0.79
CA GLU A 56 -8.80 35.78 -0.88
C GLU A 56 -8.52 34.32 -0.54
N VAL A 57 -9.03 33.85 0.61
CA VAL A 57 -8.92 32.45 1.04
C VAL A 57 -9.56 31.49 0.03
N ARG A 58 -10.71 31.84 -0.55
CA ARG A 58 -11.34 30.99 -1.59
C ARG A 58 -10.49 30.89 -2.85
N GLU A 59 -9.85 31.98 -3.25
CA GLU A 59 -8.99 32.00 -4.45
C GLU A 59 -7.66 31.30 -4.21
N GLU A 60 -7.04 31.44 -3.03
CA GLU A 60 -5.85 30.66 -2.64
C GLU A 60 -6.17 29.16 -2.62
N LEU A 61 -7.25 28.76 -1.95
CA LEU A 61 -7.66 27.35 -1.90
C LEU A 61 -7.98 26.79 -3.29
N ARG A 62 -8.56 27.58 -4.20
CA ARG A 62 -8.78 27.15 -5.60
C ARG A 62 -7.49 26.94 -6.38
N LYS A 63 -6.43 27.70 -6.09
CA LYS A 63 -5.14 27.57 -6.77
C LYS A 63 -4.31 26.40 -6.23
N GLU A 64 -4.32 26.19 -4.91
CA GLU A 64 -3.49 25.18 -4.26
C GLU A 64 -4.13 23.79 -4.23
N LEU A 65 -5.46 23.70 -4.13
CA LEU A 65 -6.12 22.41 -4.02
C LEU A 65 -6.29 21.76 -5.39
N VAL A 66 -5.99 20.46 -5.43
CA VAL A 66 -6.30 19.60 -6.57
C VAL A 66 -7.82 19.62 -6.78
N THR A 67 -8.25 20.03 -7.98
CA THR A 67 -9.67 20.00 -8.32
C THR A 67 -10.16 18.55 -8.35
N ARG A 68 -11.46 18.36 -8.09
CA ARG A 68 -12.08 17.04 -8.20
C ARG A 68 -11.82 16.40 -9.56
N GLU A 69 -11.84 17.19 -10.63
CA GLU A 69 -11.54 16.73 -11.99
C GLU A 69 -10.10 16.24 -12.15
N MET A 70 -9.12 16.98 -11.63
CA MET A 70 -7.71 16.56 -11.66
C MET A 70 -7.50 15.28 -10.83
N PHE A 71 -8.15 15.17 -9.67
CA PHE A 71 -8.10 13.95 -8.86
C PHE A 71 -8.74 12.75 -9.57
N GLU A 72 -9.88 12.94 -10.22
CA GLU A 72 -10.55 11.91 -11.03
C GLU A 72 -9.69 11.50 -12.24
N SER A 73 -9.05 12.46 -12.91
CA SER A 73 -8.10 12.22 -14.00
C SER A 73 -6.89 11.40 -13.53
N LEU A 74 -6.26 11.78 -12.42
CA LEU A 74 -5.16 11.01 -11.83
C LEU A 74 -5.62 9.59 -11.45
N GLY A 75 -6.82 9.45 -10.90
CA GLY A 75 -7.42 8.15 -10.60
C GLY A 75 -7.67 7.29 -11.84
N MET A 76 -8.05 7.89 -12.97
CA MET A 76 -8.18 7.19 -14.25
C MET A 76 -6.83 6.73 -14.79
N GLU A 77 -5.83 7.61 -14.81
CA GLU A 77 -4.47 7.25 -15.26
C GLU A 77 -3.88 6.13 -14.40
N MET A 78 -4.08 6.21 -13.08
CA MET A 78 -3.64 5.17 -12.15
C MET A 78 -4.31 3.83 -12.49
N ARG A 79 -5.64 3.80 -12.68
CA ARG A 79 -6.35 2.57 -13.08
C ARG A 79 -5.83 1.99 -14.39
N GLU A 80 -5.56 2.82 -15.39
CA GLU A 80 -5.01 2.36 -16.67
C GLU A 80 -3.63 1.71 -16.50
N ARG A 81 -2.75 2.34 -15.71
CA ARG A 81 -1.44 1.77 -15.38
C ARG A 81 -1.57 0.43 -14.64
N PHE A 82 -2.50 0.30 -13.71
CA PHE A 82 -2.75 -0.97 -13.01
C PHE A 82 -3.27 -2.06 -13.96
N ASN A 83 -4.17 -1.73 -14.89
CA ASN A 83 -4.63 -2.70 -15.90
C ASN A 83 -3.46 -3.25 -16.74
N VAL A 84 -2.51 -2.39 -17.14
CA VAL A 84 -1.30 -2.81 -17.86
C VAL A 84 -0.43 -3.74 -17.00
N VAL A 85 -0.34 -3.49 -15.69
CA VAL A 85 0.38 -4.36 -14.76
C VAL A 85 -0.30 -5.73 -14.66
N ASP A 86 -1.63 -5.76 -14.52
CA ASP A 86 -2.39 -7.00 -14.43
C ASP A 86 -2.21 -7.88 -15.68
N GLU A 87 -2.23 -7.29 -16.88
CA GLU A 87 -1.97 -8.03 -18.12
C GLU A 87 -0.54 -8.61 -18.18
N LYS A 88 0.46 -7.87 -17.68
CA LYS A 88 1.82 -8.41 -17.57
C LYS A 88 1.89 -9.60 -16.60
N PHE A 89 1.18 -9.53 -15.48
CA PHE A 89 1.13 -10.65 -14.53
C PHE A 89 0.44 -11.88 -15.10
N LYS A 90 -0.61 -11.72 -15.92
CA LYS A 90 -1.21 -12.85 -16.66
C LYS A 90 -0.19 -13.55 -17.56
N LEU A 91 0.58 -12.77 -18.35
CA LEU A 91 1.63 -13.33 -19.20
C LEU A 91 2.73 -14.05 -18.40
N VAL A 92 3.07 -13.53 -17.22
CA VAL A 92 4.03 -14.20 -16.31
C VAL A 92 3.46 -15.54 -15.85
N ASN A 93 2.21 -15.61 -15.43
CA ASN A 93 1.56 -16.86 -15.02
C ASN A 93 1.53 -17.89 -16.16
N GLU A 94 1.22 -17.46 -17.39
CA GLU A 94 1.27 -18.35 -18.56
C GLU A 94 2.66 -18.93 -18.79
N ARG A 95 3.71 -18.13 -18.63
CA ARG A 95 5.10 -18.60 -18.74
C ARG A 95 5.45 -19.60 -17.64
N PHE A 96 4.96 -19.39 -16.42
CA PHE A 96 5.16 -20.34 -15.33
C PHE A 96 4.46 -21.68 -15.60
N ASN A 97 3.24 -21.68 -16.16
CA ASN A 97 2.58 -22.92 -16.56
C ASN A 97 3.41 -23.73 -17.57
N VAL A 98 4.03 -23.05 -18.55
CA VAL A 98 4.94 -23.72 -19.52
C VAL A 98 6.18 -24.28 -18.84
N VAL A 99 6.69 -23.60 -17.80
CA VAL A 99 7.82 -24.10 -17.00
C VAL A 99 7.41 -25.36 -16.24
N ASP A 100 6.24 -25.36 -15.60
CA ASP A 100 5.72 -26.53 -14.88
C ASP A 100 5.54 -27.74 -15.81
N GLU A 101 5.00 -27.54 -17.02
CA GLU A 101 4.90 -28.59 -18.02
C GLU A 101 6.27 -29.18 -18.40
N ARG A 102 7.30 -28.34 -18.54
CA ARG A 102 8.67 -28.80 -18.82
C ARG A 102 9.24 -29.60 -17.66
N PHE A 103 8.97 -29.20 -16.42
CA PHE A 103 9.40 -29.95 -15.24
C PHE A 103 8.72 -31.32 -15.18
N ASN A 104 7.42 -31.42 -15.49
CA ASN A 104 6.73 -32.71 -15.58
C ASN A 104 7.40 -33.67 -16.59
N VAL A 105 7.79 -33.17 -17.76
CA VAL A 105 8.52 -33.97 -18.77
C VAL A 105 9.90 -34.40 -18.26
N VAL A 106 10.59 -33.55 -17.49
CA VAL A 106 11.86 -33.90 -16.87
C VAL A 106 11.66 -35.01 -15.84
N ASP A 107 10.65 -34.92 -14.99
CA ASP A 107 10.32 -35.94 -13.98
C ASP A 107 10.01 -37.30 -14.63
N GLU A 108 9.27 -37.32 -15.74
CA GLU A 108 9.01 -38.55 -16.50
C GLU A 108 10.30 -39.18 -17.05
N LYS A 109 11.22 -38.36 -17.57
CA LYS A 109 12.53 -38.84 -18.05
C LYS A 109 13.37 -39.41 -16.92
N PHE A 110 13.35 -38.78 -15.74
CA PHE A 110 14.04 -39.29 -14.56
C PHE A 110 13.47 -40.64 -14.13
N LYS A 111 12.14 -40.80 -14.05
CA LYS A 111 11.51 -42.09 -13.75
C LYS A 111 11.92 -43.17 -14.76
N SER A 112 11.88 -42.88 -16.06
CA SER A 112 12.32 -43.84 -17.08
C SER A 112 13.80 -44.20 -16.96
N LEU A 113 14.65 -43.26 -16.53
CA LEU A 113 16.06 -43.52 -16.28
C LEU A 113 16.25 -44.42 -15.06
N GLU A 114 15.55 -44.15 -13.96
CA GLU A 114 15.54 -44.97 -12.75
C GLU A 114 15.15 -46.42 -13.08
N ASP A 115 14.05 -46.62 -13.81
CA ASP A 115 13.59 -47.95 -14.22
C ASP A 115 14.67 -48.72 -15.02
N ARG A 116 15.32 -48.06 -15.98
CA ARG A 116 16.40 -48.67 -16.79
C ARG A 116 17.62 -49.02 -15.95
N ILE A 117 17.96 -48.19 -14.96
CA ILE A 117 19.08 -48.45 -14.05
C ILE A 117 18.75 -49.68 -13.20
N ASP A 118 17.54 -49.76 -12.64
CA ASP A 118 17.09 -50.89 -11.84
C ASP A 118 17.10 -52.20 -12.63
N GLU A 119 16.62 -52.19 -13.88
CA GLU A 119 16.71 -53.36 -14.76
C GLU A 119 18.15 -53.80 -15.03
N ARG A 120 19.05 -52.83 -15.30
CA ARG A 120 20.48 -53.13 -15.52
C ARG A 120 21.13 -53.71 -14.26
N LEU A 121 20.83 -53.16 -13.09
CA LEU A 121 21.33 -53.67 -11.81
C LEU A 121 20.82 -55.09 -11.53
N LYS A 122 19.53 -55.37 -11.77
CA LYS A 122 18.98 -56.73 -11.66
C LYS A 122 19.69 -57.71 -12.60
N SER A 123 19.91 -57.31 -13.85
CA SER A 123 20.64 -58.13 -14.84
C SER A 123 22.09 -58.40 -14.41
N LEU A 124 22.79 -57.38 -13.90
CA LEU A 124 24.16 -57.51 -13.41
C LEU A 124 24.23 -58.45 -12.21
N ASN A 125 23.32 -58.30 -11.24
CA ASN A 125 23.24 -59.19 -10.08
C ASN A 125 23.01 -60.64 -10.50
N PHE A 126 22.13 -60.89 -11.47
CA PHE A 126 21.91 -62.24 -12.01
C PHE A 126 23.19 -62.82 -12.65
N LYS A 127 23.86 -62.05 -13.51
CA LYS A 127 25.10 -62.48 -14.17
C LYS A 127 26.22 -62.76 -13.16
N LEU A 128 26.35 -61.90 -12.14
CA LEU A 128 27.32 -62.07 -11.06
C LEU A 128 27.03 -63.35 -10.26
N ASN A 129 25.78 -63.56 -9.85
CA ASN A 129 25.38 -64.76 -9.11
C ASN A 129 25.65 -66.04 -9.91
N LEU A 130 25.35 -66.03 -11.21
CA LEU A 130 25.63 -67.17 -12.09
C LEU A 130 27.14 -67.42 -12.21
N PHE A 131 27.94 -66.37 -12.41
CA PHE A 131 29.39 -66.47 -12.47
C PHE A 131 29.97 -67.06 -11.17
N LEU A 132 29.52 -66.56 -10.01
CA LEU A 132 29.94 -67.08 -8.71
C LEU A 132 29.57 -68.55 -8.53
N ALA A 133 28.37 -68.97 -8.95
CA ALA A 133 27.97 -70.37 -8.89
C ALA A 133 28.87 -71.27 -9.73
N ILE A 134 29.20 -70.87 -10.97
CA ILE A 134 30.11 -71.61 -11.85
C ILE A 134 31.53 -71.64 -11.26
N ALA A 135 32.02 -70.51 -10.76
CA ALA A 135 33.33 -70.42 -10.13
C ALA A 135 33.45 -71.34 -8.91
N LEU A 136 32.41 -71.39 -8.06
CA LEU A 136 32.35 -72.29 -6.91
C LEU A 136 32.39 -73.77 -7.33
N ILE A 137 31.62 -74.14 -8.36
CA ILE A 137 31.65 -75.50 -8.92
C ILE A 137 33.05 -75.83 -9.45
N ALA A 138 33.64 -74.96 -10.26
CA ALA A 138 34.97 -75.16 -10.82
C ALA A 138 36.05 -75.30 -9.73
N LEU A 139 36.00 -74.45 -8.69
CA LEU A 139 36.90 -74.55 -7.53
C LEU A 139 36.70 -75.86 -6.74
N THR A 140 35.46 -76.34 -6.63
CA THR A 140 35.14 -77.62 -5.98
C THR A 140 35.75 -78.79 -6.74
N PHE A 141 35.62 -78.83 -8.07
CA PHE A 141 36.23 -79.88 -8.91
C PHE A 141 37.75 -79.76 -9.03
N ALA A 142 38.31 -78.56 -8.92
CA ALA A 142 39.76 -78.35 -8.90
C ALA A 142 40.43 -78.78 -7.58
N ASN A 143 39.65 -79.03 -6.51
CA ASN A 143 40.18 -79.47 -5.22
C ASN A 143 40.56 -80.97 -5.26
N PRO A 144 41.85 -81.33 -5.14
CA PRO A 144 42.30 -82.73 -5.22
C PRO A 144 41.67 -83.64 -4.16
N ASN A 145 41.41 -83.09 -2.96
CA ASN A 145 40.77 -83.85 -1.88
C ASN A 145 39.34 -84.24 -2.24
N PHE A 146 38.60 -83.36 -2.92
CA PHE A 146 37.23 -83.63 -3.37
C PHE A 146 37.21 -84.68 -4.48
N VAL A 147 38.11 -84.57 -5.47
CA VAL A 147 38.24 -85.55 -6.56
C VAL A 147 38.58 -86.93 -6.02
N ALA A 148 39.54 -87.03 -5.09
CA ALA A 148 39.91 -88.29 -4.45
C ALA A 148 38.75 -88.91 -3.66
N LEU A 149 37.88 -88.09 -3.06
CA LEU A 149 36.69 -88.57 -2.35
C LEU A 149 35.66 -89.17 -3.31
N ILE A 150 35.41 -88.51 -4.46
CA ILE A 150 34.51 -89.01 -5.51
C ILE A 150 35.02 -90.33 -6.08
N GLN A 151 36.32 -90.46 -6.34
CA GLN A 151 36.92 -91.71 -6.83
C GLN A 151 36.81 -92.89 -5.85
N LYS A 152 36.53 -92.64 -4.57
CA LYS A 152 36.28 -93.69 -3.58
C LYS A 152 34.79 -94.05 -3.45
N LEU A 153 33.89 -93.19 -3.95
CA LEU A 153 32.44 -93.39 -3.90
C LEU A 153 31.90 -94.15 -5.12
N PHE A 154 32.66 -94.20 -6.21
CA PHE A 154 32.42 -94.99 -7.42
C PHE A 154 33.50 -96.06 -7.58
#